data_AF-A0AAU0F4N0-F1
#
_entry.id   AF-A0AAU0F4N0-F1
#
_cell.length_a   1.000
_cell.length_b   1.000
_cell.length_c   1.000
_cell.angle_alpha   90.00
_cell.angle_beta   90.00
_cell.angle_gamma   90.00
#
_symmetry.space_group_name_H-M   'P 1'
#
loop_
_entity.id
_entity.type
_entity.pdbx_description
1 polymer ?
#
loop_
_entity_poly.entity_id
_entity_poly.type
_entity_poly.pdbx_seq_one_letter_code
_entity_poly.pdbx_strand_id
1 'polypeptide(L)'
;MNEFNIKEVDFFGLDIDKYLSFLLDKYESFGNIQNMPFIKRVLNNYSARLFFLNKHYFRTRGEFAPDNIQEAYNKRITEYKKELKRFEGLYLELPIFESVKAKIRNGEYTPYDEEGVEGINIDVSNLFFWFSSGQYDSRRNCKIEECEAGYSRSPLQKKQYFQKELDKILEGYEFVYLPYILDGQFIYDLDNGTNALNFANEIDMINYVIYLNEQIRGEVQKFPLTKPLKWTGDINILVTLFDELLKCGLIGNDRGAKENIKRLLLTNFINADGGDLSKDYLDEILKPSKMKKDKETADLLNGILSKLSKNSPQS
;
A
#
# COMPACT_ATOMS: atom_id res chain seq x y z
N MET A 1 2.71 -31.49 -11.05
CA MET A 1 2.77 -30.02 -11.17
C MET A 1 2.56 -29.70 -12.63
N ASN A 2 1.53 -28.93 -12.99
CA ASN A 2 1.42 -28.40 -14.34
C ASN A 2 2.62 -27.48 -14.57
N GLU A 3 3.30 -27.60 -15.70
CA GLU A 3 4.40 -26.70 -16.07
C GLU A 3 3.82 -25.28 -16.15
N PHE A 4 4.32 -24.39 -15.30
CA PHE A 4 3.94 -22.98 -15.31
C PHE A 4 4.46 -22.34 -16.61
N ASN A 5 3.57 -22.02 -17.54
CA ASN A 5 3.94 -21.38 -18.79
C ASN A 5 3.82 -19.85 -18.68
N ILE A 6 4.95 -19.18 -18.44
CA ILE A 6 5.04 -17.72 -18.32
C ILE A 6 4.48 -16.99 -19.56
N LYS A 7 4.55 -17.60 -20.75
CA LYS A 7 4.10 -16.99 -22.01
C LYS A 7 2.58 -16.89 -22.13
N GLU A 8 1.83 -17.61 -21.28
CA GLU A 8 0.36 -17.60 -21.25
C GLU A 8 -0.22 -16.69 -20.15
N VAL A 9 0.64 -16.08 -19.32
CA VAL A 9 0.22 -15.20 -18.23
C VAL A 9 -0.26 -13.86 -18.79
N ASP A 10 -1.49 -13.47 -18.44
CA ASP A 10 -2.00 -12.12 -18.71
C ASP A 10 -1.55 -11.13 -17.63
N PHE A 11 -0.34 -10.61 -17.80
CA PHE A 11 0.22 -9.59 -16.90
C PHE A 11 -0.65 -8.32 -16.82
N PHE A 12 -1.40 -8.00 -17.86
CA PHE A 12 -2.26 -6.82 -17.93
C PHE A 12 -3.52 -6.95 -17.04
N GLY A 13 -3.86 -8.16 -16.60
CA GLY A 13 -4.93 -8.41 -15.64
C GLY A 13 -4.49 -8.36 -14.18
N LEU A 14 -3.18 -8.25 -13.91
CA LEU A 14 -2.64 -8.32 -12.56
C LEU A 14 -2.77 -6.99 -11.83
N ASP A 15 -3.46 -7.03 -10.69
CA ASP A 15 -3.54 -5.92 -9.73
C ASP A 15 -2.49 -6.12 -8.63
N ILE A 16 -1.24 -5.80 -8.99
CA ILE A 16 -0.08 -5.99 -8.11
C ILE A 16 -0.18 -5.10 -6.86
N ASP A 17 -0.68 -3.87 -7.01
CA ASP A 17 -0.83 -2.94 -5.88
C ASP A 17 -1.82 -3.49 -4.84
N LYS A 18 -2.93 -4.07 -5.29
CA LYS A 18 -3.89 -4.75 -4.40
C LYS A 18 -3.30 -5.97 -3.72
N TYR A 19 -2.54 -6.79 -4.44
CA TYR A 19 -1.87 -7.95 -3.87
C TYR A 19 -0.84 -7.54 -2.81
N LEU A 20 -0.01 -6.52 -3.10
CA LEU A 20 0.97 -5.99 -2.16
C LEU A 20 0.30 -5.41 -0.90
N SER A 21 -0.81 -4.67 -1.07
CA SER A 21 -1.58 -4.15 0.06
C SER A 21 -2.09 -5.28 0.96
N PHE A 22 -2.68 -6.33 0.37
CA PHE A 22 -3.09 -7.53 1.10
C PHE A 22 -1.92 -8.20 1.84
N LEU A 23 -0.78 -8.36 1.17
CA LEU A 23 0.40 -9.01 1.72
C LEU A 23 0.98 -8.23 2.91
N LEU A 24 1.17 -6.91 2.74
CA LEU A 24 1.72 -6.03 3.77
C LEU A 24 0.81 -5.95 5.01
N ASP A 25 -0.51 -5.83 4.83
CA ASP A 25 -1.47 -5.82 5.94
C ASP A 25 -1.39 -7.13 6.75
N LYS A 26 -1.25 -8.27 6.07
CA LYS A 26 -1.13 -9.58 6.73
C LYS A 26 0.22 -9.72 7.44
N TYR A 27 1.32 -9.26 6.83
CA TYR A 27 2.64 -9.23 7.47
C TYR A 27 2.68 -8.31 8.69
N GLU A 28 2.07 -7.12 8.65
CA GLU A 28 1.95 -6.23 9.81
C GLU A 28 1.27 -6.95 10.99
N SER A 29 0.23 -7.72 10.69
CA SER A 29 -0.49 -8.49 11.70
C SER A 29 0.38 -9.61 12.29
N PHE A 30 1.18 -10.30 11.48
CA PHE A 30 2.15 -11.28 11.94
C PHE A 30 3.28 -10.67 12.77
N GLY A 31 3.86 -9.54 12.36
CA GLY A 31 4.90 -8.84 13.11
C GLY A 31 4.44 -8.37 14.51
N ASN A 32 3.13 -8.16 14.68
CA ASN A 32 2.52 -7.74 15.93
C ASN A 32 1.97 -8.89 16.79
N ILE A 33 2.07 -10.15 16.35
CA ILE A 33 1.44 -11.29 17.04
C ILE A 33 2.00 -11.51 18.45
N GLN A 34 3.27 -11.15 18.69
CA GLN A 34 3.91 -11.18 20.01
C GLN A 34 3.19 -10.30 21.06
N ASN A 35 2.37 -9.34 20.63
CA ASN A 35 1.58 -8.50 21.52
C ASN A 35 0.30 -9.20 22.03
N MET A 36 -0.10 -10.31 21.41
CA MET A 36 -1.34 -11.02 21.77
C MET A 36 -1.40 -11.40 23.26
N PRO A 37 -0.35 -11.94 23.90
CA PRO A 37 -0.38 -12.28 25.33
C PRO A 37 -0.55 -11.04 26.22
N PHE A 38 0.13 -9.93 25.87
CA PHE A 38 -0.04 -8.65 26.56
C PHE A 38 -1.49 -8.16 26.48
N ILE A 39 -2.08 -8.14 25.27
CA ILE A 39 -3.47 -7.73 25.04
C ILE A 39 -4.43 -8.59 25.87
N LYS A 40 -4.20 -9.92 25.91
CA LYS A 40 -4.99 -10.86 26.69
C LYS A 40 -4.92 -10.57 28.20
N ARG A 41 -3.73 -10.27 28.73
CA ARG A 41 -3.57 -9.85 30.14
C ARG A 41 -4.32 -8.55 30.44
N VAL A 42 -4.23 -7.56 29.56
CA VAL A 42 -4.95 -6.28 29.71
C VAL A 42 -6.46 -6.50 29.70
N LEU A 43 -6.99 -7.28 28.75
CA LEU A 43 -8.40 -7.64 28.68
C LEU A 43 -8.90 -8.31 29.97
N ASN A 44 -8.14 -9.29 30.49
CA ASN A 44 -8.45 -9.97 31.73
C ASN A 44 -8.47 -9.01 32.92
N ASN A 45 -7.53 -8.06 32.97
CA ASN A 45 -7.47 -7.04 34.00
C ASN A 45 -8.71 -6.12 33.98
N TYR A 46 -9.10 -5.61 32.81
CA TYR A 46 -10.31 -4.80 32.66
C TYR A 46 -11.57 -5.57 33.07
N SER A 47 -11.67 -6.83 32.65
CA SER A 47 -12.81 -7.71 33.00
C SER A 47 -12.89 -7.97 34.50
N ALA A 48 -11.74 -8.25 35.14
CA ALA A 48 -11.67 -8.46 36.58
C ALA A 48 -12.00 -7.18 37.37
N ARG A 49 -11.50 -6.02 36.94
CA ARG A 49 -11.82 -4.73 37.57
C ARG A 49 -13.31 -4.41 37.50
N LEU A 50 -13.94 -4.61 36.34
CA LEU A 50 -15.39 -4.43 36.20
C LEU A 50 -16.16 -5.38 37.13
N PHE A 51 -15.75 -6.66 37.20
CA PHE A 51 -16.34 -7.64 38.11
C PHE A 51 -16.22 -7.22 39.59
N PHE A 52 -15.03 -6.81 40.04
CA PHE A 52 -14.81 -6.39 41.43
C PHE A 52 -15.56 -5.10 41.77
N LEU A 53 -15.60 -4.14 40.85
CA LEU A 53 -16.37 -2.92 40.98
C LEU A 53 -17.85 -3.24 41.18
N ASN A 54 -18.43 -4.04 40.28
CA ASN A 54 -19.83 -4.47 40.35
C ASN A 54 -20.13 -5.24 41.63
N LYS A 55 -19.24 -6.14 42.06
CA LYS A 55 -19.35 -6.86 43.34
C LYS A 55 -19.33 -5.91 44.54
N HIS A 56 -18.48 -4.88 44.52
CA HIS A 56 -18.39 -3.90 45.61
C HIS A 56 -19.66 -3.03 45.68
N TYR A 57 -20.12 -2.51 44.55
CA TYR A 57 -21.36 -1.74 44.48
C TYR A 57 -22.55 -2.58 44.94
N PHE A 58 -22.66 -3.82 44.48
CA PHE A 58 -23.77 -4.69 44.87
C PHE A 58 -23.78 -4.96 46.38
N ARG A 59 -22.61 -5.17 46.99
CA ARG A 59 -22.47 -5.38 48.44
C ARG A 59 -22.75 -4.13 49.28
N THR A 60 -22.44 -2.94 48.77
CA THR A 60 -22.52 -1.68 49.54
C THR A 60 -23.79 -0.90 49.28
N ARG A 61 -24.42 -1.08 48.11
CA ARG A 61 -25.55 -0.29 47.62
C ARG A 61 -26.73 -1.13 47.12
N GLY A 62 -26.58 -2.46 47.00
CA GLY A 62 -27.62 -3.34 46.47
C GLY A 62 -27.83 -3.26 44.95
N GLU A 63 -27.01 -2.48 44.25
CA GLU A 63 -27.10 -2.22 42.81
C GLU A 63 -25.72 -2.40 42.14
N PHE A 64 -25.68 -2.48 40.82
CA PHE A 64 -24.43 -2.48 40.06
C PHE A 64 -23.77 -1.10 40.03
N ALA A 65 -22.55 -1.02 39.50
CA ALA A 65 -21.92 0.28 39.27
C ALA A 65 -22.74 1.13 38.28
N PRO A 66 -22.67 2.47 38.36
CA PRO A 66 -23.31 3.36 37.40
C PRO A 66 -23.03 2.99 35.94
N ASP A 67 -24.05 3.09 35.07
CA ASP A 67 -23.98 2.66 33.67
C ASP A 67 -22.85 3.31 32.89
N ASN A 68 -22.60 4.61 33.10
CA ASN A 68 -21.51 5.34 32.46
C ASN A 68 -20.12 4.72 32.77
N ILE A 69 -19.93 4.18 33.98
CA ILE A 69 -18.70 3.50 34.35
C ILE A 69 -18.65 2.13 33.69
N GLN A 70 -19.75 1.36 33.73
CA GLN A 70 -19.81 0.04 33.08
C GLN A 70 -19.58 0.13 31.57
N GLU A 71 -20.17 1.11 30.90
CA GLU A 71 -19.99 1.39 29.47
C GLU A 71 -18.54 1.68 29.12
N ALA A 72 -17.83 2.47 29.93
CA ALA A 72 -16.42 2.76 29.70
C ALA A 72 -15.54 1.49 29.74
N TYR A 73 -15.79 0.59 30.71
CA TYR A 73 -15.11 -0.71 30.77
C TYR A 73 -15.50 -1.62 29.60
N ASN A 74 -16.80 -1.73 29.30
CA ASN A 74 -17.31 -2.57 28.23
C ASN A 74 -16.78 -2.14 26.85
N LYS A 75 -16.62 -0.84 26.61
CA LYS A 75 -15.98 -0.30 25.40
C LYS A 75 -14.55 -0.83 25.26
N ARG A 76 -13.73 -0.69 26.29
CA ARG A 76 -12.33 -1.19 26.28
C ARG A 76 -12.25 -2.70 26.11
N ILE A 77 -13.08 -3.45 26.84
CA ILE A 77 -13.19 -4.90 26.70
C ILE A 77 -13.54 -5.29 25.25
N THR A 78 -14.46 -4.57 24.62
CA THR A 78 -14.87 -4.82 23.23
C THR A 78 -13.75 -4.50 22.24
N GLU A 79 -13.03 -3.39 22.45
CA GLU A 79 -11.86 -3.01 21.64
C GLU A 79 -10.79 -4.11 21.67
N TYR A 80 -10.36 -4.55 22.87
CA TYR A 80 -9.34 -5.59 23.00
C TYR A 80 -9.81 -6.97 22.49
N LYS A 81 -11.10 -7.31 22.63
CA LYS A 81 -11.65 -8.53 22.01
C LYS A 81 -11.58 -8.50 20.49
N LYS A 82 -11.85 -7.35 19.87
CA LYS A 82 -11.72 -7.19 18.41
C LYS A 82 -10.25 -7.33 17.98
N GLU A 83 -9.33 -6.76 18.75
CA GLU A 83 -7.90 -6.86 18.49
C GLU A 83 -7.39 -8.30 18.60
N LEU A 84 -7.76 -9.03 19.65
CA LEU A 84 -7.40 -10.46 19.80
C LEU A 84 -7.91 -11.33 18.65
N LYS A 85 -9.14 -11.09 18.17
CA LYS A 85 -9.70 -11.83 17.03
C LYS A 85 -8.87 -11.69 15.75
N ARG A 86 -8.11 -10.59 15.58
CA ARG A 86 -7.21 -10.43 14.43
C ARG A 86 -6.06 -11.44 14.47
N PHE A 87 -5.62 -11.85 15.65
CA PHE A 87 -4.48 -12.75 15.84
C PHE A 87 -4.87 -14.23 15.92
N GLU A 88 -6.10 -14.56 16.33
CA GLU A 88 -6.55 -15.95 16.53
C GLU A 88 -6.38 -16.84 15.29
N GLY A 89 -6.64 -16.30 14.09
CA GLY A 89 -6.43 -17.05 12.83
C GLY A 89 -4.96 -17.17 12.43
N LEU A 90 -4.18 -16.11 12.64
CA LEU A 90 -2.76 -16.04 12.30
C LEU A 90 -1.91 -17.00 13.15
N TYR A 91 -2.34 -17.23 14.39
CA TYR A 91 -1.64 -18.11 15.31
C TYR A 91 -1.47 -19.55 14.78
N LEU A 92 -2.46 -20.05 14.03
CA LEU A 92 -2.39 -21.39 13.42
C LEU A 92 -1.42 -21.45 12.23
N GLU A 93 -1.13 -20.31 11.62
CA GLU A 93 -0.25 -20.19 10.45
C GLU A 93 1.22 -19.95 10.86
N LEU A 94 1.48 -19.58 12.11
CA LEU A 94 2.83 -19.35 12.65
C LEU A 94 3.85 -20.47 12.34
N PRO A 95 3.52 -21.77 12.46
CA PRO A 95 4.49 -22.84 12.23
C PRO A 95 4.92 -22.98 10.76
N ILE A 96 4.26 -22.28 9.84
CA ILE A 96 4.60 -22.29 8.41
C ILE A 96 5.82 -21.40 8.13
N PHE A 97 6.04 -20.35 8.94
CA PHE A 97 7.22 -19.50 8.83
C PHE A 97 8.49 -20.27 9.22
N GLU A 98 9.52 -20.24 8.39
CA GLU A 98 10.81 -20.88 8.68
C GLU A 98 11.51 -20.25 9.90
N SER A 99 11.30 -18.95 10.13
CA SER A 99 11.83 -18.22 11.29
C SER A 99 11.20 -18.65 12.61
N VAL A 100 10.00 -19.24 12.55
CA VAL A 100 9.24 -19.67 13.71
C VAL A 100 9.46 -21.16 13.94
N LYS A 101 10.29 -21.50 14.92
CA LYS A 101 10.56 -22.91 15.27
C LYS A 101 9.28 -23.57 15.82
N ALA A 102 8.66 -24.44 15.03
CA ALA A 102 7.52 -25.26 15.46
C ALA A 102 7.91 -26.14 16.66
N LYS A 103 7.12 -26.11 17.75
CA LYS A 103 7.23 -27.09 18.83
C LYS A 103 6.51 -28.38 18.40
N ILE A 104 7.26 -29.31 17.81
CA ILE A 104 6.76 -30.66 17.47
C ILE A 104 7.08 -31.61 18.62
N ARG A 105 6.07 -32.24 19.21
CA ARG A 105 6.23 -33.26 20.26
C ARG A 105 5.52 -34.53 19.81
N ASN A 106 6.24 -35.66 19.78
CA ASN A 106 5.72 -36.96 19.31
C ASN A 106 5.13 -36.94 17.88
N GLY A 107 5.62 -36.06 17.01
CA GLY A 107 5.10 -35.90 15.65
C GLY A 107 3.84 -35.04 15.54
N GLU A 108 3.31 -34.54 16.67
CA GLU A 108 2.16 -33.65 16.71
C GLU A 108 2.59 -32.20 17.00
N TYR A 109 1.90 -31.24 16.36
CA TYR A 109 2.08 -29.82 16.64
C TYR A 109 1.55 -29.49 18.03
N THR A 110 2.40 -28.91 18.88
CA THR A 110 1.97 -28.36 20.17
C THR A 110 1.80 -26.85 20.03
N PRO A 111 0.60 -26.29 20.28
CA PRO A 111 0.37 -24.86 20.30
C PRO A 111 1.36 -24.12 21.24
N TYR A 112 1.85 -22.96 20.82
CA TYR A 112 2.61 -22.03 21.66
C TYR A 112 1.83 -21.55 22.89
N ASP A 113 2.44 -21.67 24.06
CA ASP A 113 2.00 -20.98 25.27
C ASP A 113 2.22 -19.46 25.18
N GLU A 114 1.70 -18.70 26.16
CA GLU A 114 1.83 -17.23 26.18
C GLU A 114 3.29 -16.77 26.07
N GLU A 115 4.20 -17.38 26.83
CA GLU A 115 5.64 -17.11 26.73
C GLU A 115 6.21 -17.49 25.36
N GLY A 116 5.74 -18.60 24.78
CA GLY A 116 6.13 -19.03 23.45
C GLY A 116 5.74 -18.02 22.37
N VAL A 117 4.57 -17.39 22.48
CA VAL A 117 4.11 -16.34 21.55
C VAL A 117 4.87 -15.04 21.75
N GLU A 118 5.15 -14.63 22.99
CA GLU A 118 5.96 -13.44 23.28
C GLU A 118 7.38 -13.55 22.71
N GLY A 119 7.91 -14.77 22.60
CA GLY A 119 9.23 -15.03 22.02
C GLY A 119 9.27 -15.05 20.50
N ILE A 120 8.13 -14.93 19.80
CA ILE A 120 8.08 -14.94 18.33
C ILE A 120 8.41 -13.55 17.81
N ASN A 121 9.41 -13.48 16.92
CA ASN A 121 9.75 -12.26 16.20
C ASN A 121 9.74 -12.52 14.70
N ILE A 122 8.73 -12.00 14.02
CA ILE A 122 8.63 -11.99 12.56
C ILE A 122 9.10 -10.61 12.10
N ASP A 123 10.32 -10.53 11.57
CA ASP A 123 10.92 -9.25 11.16
C ASP A 123 10.35 -8.77 9.83
N VAL A 124 9.45 -7.81 9.90
CA VAL A 124 8.82 -7.23 8.70
C VAL A 124 9.60 -6.06 8.11
N SER A 125 10.67 -5.61 8.76
CA SER A 125 11.34 -4.33 8.46
C SER A 125 11.85 -4.27 7.03
N ASN A 126 12.47 -5.35 6.54
CA ASN A 126 12.99 -5.41 5.17
C ASN A 126 11.87 -5.39 4.13
N LEU A 127 10.78 -6.12 4.37
CA LEU A 127 9.63 -6.13 3.47
C LEU A 127 9.03 -4.72 3.34
N PHE A 128 8.76 -4.07 4.47
CA PHE A 128 8.24 -2.69 4.47
C PHE A 128 9.23 -1.68 3.91
N PHE A 129 10.54 -1.86 4.11
CA PHE A 129 11.56 -1.02 3.50
C PHE A 129 11.47 -1.05 1.96
N TRP A 130 11.41 -2.25 1.37
CA TRP A 130 11.35 -2.42 -0.08
C TRP A 130 10.06 -1.89 -0.70
N PHE A 131 8.93 -1.98 0.00
CA PHE A 131 7.63 -1.52 -0.48
C PHE A 131 7.18 -0.18 0.10
N SER A 132 8.09 0.55 0.76
CA SER A 132 7.84 1.94 1.11
C SER A 132 7.68 2.76 -0.17
N SER A 133 6.68 3.65 -0.20
CA SER A 133 6.26 4.36 -1.43
C SER A 133 7.42 5.03 -2.17
N GLY A 134 8.41 5.57 -1.47
CA GLY A 134 9.57 6.21 -2.10
C GLY A 134 10.55 5.24 -2.78
N GLN A 135 10.85 4.09 -2.15
CA GLN A 135 11.83 3.13 -2.69
C GLN A 135 11.23 2.28 -3.81
N TYR A 136 9.96 1.94 -3.69
CA TYR A 136 9.23 1.17 -4.70
C TYR A 136 9.11 1.93 -6.03
N ASP A 137 8.61 3.16 -5.97
CA ASP A 137 8.41 3.98 -7.17
C ASP A 137 9.74 4.31 -7.87
N SER A 138 10.79 4.60 -7.10
CA SER A 138 12.10 4.91 -7.66
C SER A 138 12.68 3.75 -8.47
N ARG A 139 12.59 2.51 -7.97
CA ARG A 139 13.16 1.33 -8.65
C ARG A 139 12.39 0.96 -9.91
N ARG A 140 11.05 1.01 -9.82
CA ARG A 140 10.16 0.84 -10.97
C ARG A 140 10.50 1.84 -12.08
N ASN A 141 10.68 3.11 -11.73
CA ASN A 141 10.95 4.17 -12.71
C ASN A 141 12.33 4.04 -13.34
N CYS A 142 13.38 3.69 -12.59
CA CYS A 142 14.74 3.53 -13.14
C CYS A 142 14.78 2.53 -14.31
N LYS A 143 14.15 1.35 -14.18
CA LYS A 143 14.11 0.35 -15.26
C LYS A 143 13.36 0.83 -16.50
N ILE A 144 12.26 1.55 -16.30
CA ILE A 144 11.48 2.13 -17.39
C ILE A 144 12.31 3.20 -18.12
N GLU A 145 13.00 4.06 -17.37
CA GLU A 145 13.88 5.10 -17.93
C GLU A 145 15.06 4.50 -18.72
N GLU A 146 15.69 3.44 -18.21
CA GLU A 146 16.73 2.71 -18.92
C GLU A 146 16.22 2.13 -20.25
N CYS A 147 15.02 1.56 -20.23
CA CYS A 147 14.36 1.01 -21.42
C CYS A 147 14.05 2.09 -22.45
N GLU A 148 13.47 3.23 -22.04
CA GLU A 148 13.15 4.35 -22.92
C GLU A 148 14.41 5.01 -23.49
N ALA A 149 15.46 5.15 -22.68
CA ALA A 149 16.76 5.61 -23.17
C ALA A 149 17.35 4.64 -24.21
N GLY A 150 17.22 3.34 -23.98
CA GLY A 150 17.61 2.29 -24.93
C GLY A 150 16.81 2.37 -26.23
N TYR A 151 15.49 2.55 -26.16
CA TYR A 151 14.62 2.72 -27.31
C TYR A 151 15.02 3.94 -28.16
N SER A 152 15.26 5.10 -27.52
CA SER A 152 15.61 6.34 -28.21
C SER A 152 16.90 6.25 -29.05
N ARG A 153 17.78 5.29 -28.73
CA ARG A 153 19.04 5.02 -29.43
C ARG A 153 18.95 3.85 -30.41
N SER A 154 17.82 3.15 -30.44
CA SER A 154 17.61 1.97 -31.26
C SER A 154 17.07 2.34 -32.64
N PRO A 155 17.54 1.69 -33.72
CA PRO A 155 16.95 1.85 -35.05
C PRO A 155 15.62 1.09 -35.20
N LEU A 156 15.19 0.32 -34.19
CA LEU A 156 13.99 -0.50 -34.25
C LEU A 156 12.71 0.34 -34.11
N GLN A 157 11.64 -0.10 -34.77
CA GLN A 157 10.32 0.47 -34.55
C GLN A 157 9.84 0.20 -33.12
N LYS A 158 9.06 1.13 -32.55
CA LYS A 158 8.59 1.11 -31.15
C LYS A 158 8.14 -0.28 -30.67
N LYS A 159 7.15 -0.85 -31.35
CA LYS A 159 6.58 -2.16 -31.01
C LYS A 159 7.60 -3.30 -31.07
N GLN A 160 8.48 -3.29 -32.09
CA GLN A 160 9.50 -4.33 -32.25
C GLN A 160 10.58 -4.25 -31.16
N TYR A 161 10.96 -3.04 -30.74
CA TYR A 161 11.91 -2.84 -29.66
C TYR A 161 11.37 -3.40 -28.34
N PHE A 162 10.17 -2.96 -27.93
CA PHE A 162 9.59 -3.39 -26.66
C PHE A 162 9.22 -4.87 -26.65
N GLN A 163 8.77 -5.44 -27.78
CA GLN A 163 8.55 -6.88 -27.88
C GLN A 163 9.86 -7.66 -27.66
N LYS A 164 10.97 -7.22 -28.24
CA LYS A 164 12.27 -7.87 -28.05
C LYS A 164 12.74 -7.82 -26.59
N GLU A 165 12.54 -6.69 -25.91
CA GLU A 165 12.85 -6.58 -24.48
C GLU A 165 11.94 -7.47 -23.64
N LEU A 166 10.65 -7.57 -23.98
CA LEU A 166 9.71 -8.47 -23.32
C LEU A 166 10.13 -9.94 -23.49
N ASP A 167 10.42 -10.37 -24.72
CA ASP A 167 10.85 -11.74 -25.02
C ASP A 167 12.11 -12.12 -24.22
N LYS A 168 13.07 -11.20 -24.11
CA LYS A 168 14.29 -11.40 -23.32
C LYS A 168 14.00 -11.66 -21.84
N ILE A 169 13.02 -10.98 -21.26
CA ILE A 169 12.63 -11.20 -19.85
C ILE A 169 11.93 -12.56 -19.72
N LEU A 170 10.95 -12.84 -20.58
CA LEU A 170 10.18 -14.08 -20.53
C LEU A 170 11.02 -15.35 -20.76
N GLU A 171 12.16 -15.22 -21.45
CA GLU A 171 13.09 -16.33 -21.70
C GLU A 171 14.26 -16.40 -20.70
N GLY A 172 14.60 -15.28 -20.05
CA GLY A 172 15.83 -15.16 -19.25
C GLY A 172 15.64 -14.89 -17.77
N TYR A 173 14.42 -14.57 -17.31
CA TYR A 173 14.12 -14.30 -15.90
C TYR A 173 13.29 -15.43 -15.29
N GLU A 174 13.72 -15.93 -14.13
CA GLU A 174 13.00 -16.95 -13.37
C GLU A 174 12.02 -16.27 -12.40
N PHE A 175 10.72 -16.47 -12.64
CA PHE A 175 9.65 -15.96 -11.78
C PHE A 175 9.31 -17.00 -10.71
N VAL A 176 9.87 -16.83 -9.51
CA VAL A 176 9.70 -17.74 -8.38
C VAL A 176 8.38 -17.48 -7.65
N TYR A 177 8.00 -16.21 -7.49
CA TYR A 177 6.85 -15.79 -6.69
C TYR A 177 5.57 -15.59 -7.50
N LEU A 178 5.67 -15.36 -8.81
CA LEU A 178 4.54 -15.10 -9.71
C LEU A 178 3.45 -16.20 -9.65
N PRO A 179 3.76 -17.51 -9.59
CA PRO A 179 2.72 -18.52 -9.43
C PRO A 179 1.87 -18.31 -8.16
N TYR A 180 2.51 -17.95 -7.05
CA TYR A 180 1.83 -17.66 -5.79
C TYR A 180 0.97 -16.39 -5.89
N ILE A 181 1.48 -15.36 -6.58
CA ILE A 181 0.74 -14.11 -6.84
C ILE A 181 -0.53 -14.39 -7.67
N LEU A 182 -0.40 -15.20 -8.73
CA LEU A 182 -1.52 -15.56 -9.61
C LEU A 182 -2.62 -16.33 -8.89
N ASP A 183 -2.24 -17.20 -7.96
CA ASP A 183 -3.16 -17.96 -7.12
C ASP A 183 -3.68 -17.16 -5.90
N GLY A 184 -3.23 -15.91 -5.71
CA GLY A 184 -3.58 -15.08 -4.56
C GLY A 184 -3.12 -15.64 -3.22
N GLN A 185 -2.05 -16.44 -3.22
CA GLN A 185 -1.52 -17.11 -2.03
C GLN A 185 -0.69 -16.15 -1.17
N PHE A 186 -0.62 -16.43 0.13
CA PHE A 186 0.31 -15.73 1.02
C PHE A 186 1.70 -16.39 0.95
N ILE A 187 2.75 -15.57 0.90
CA ILE A 187 4.14 -16.01 0.84
C ILE A 187 4.73 -15.91 2.26
N TYR A 188 5.09 -17.03 2.89
CA TYR A 188 5.35 -17.10 4.33
C TYR A 188 6.76 -16.69 4.78
N ASP A 189 7.77 -16.58 3.91
CA ASP A 189 9.16 -16.38 4.37
C ASP A 189 9.79 -15.07 3.88
N LEU A 190 8.99 -14.01 3.74
CA LEU A 190 9.47 -12.67 3.38
C LEU A 190 9.94 -11.85 4.59
N ASP A 191 9.91 -12.43 5.78
CA ASP A 191 10.59 -11.91 6.97
C ASP A 191 12.11 -12.13 6.92
N ASN A 192 12.57 -13.03 6.04
CA ASN A 192 13.97 -13.14 5.65
C ASN A 192 14.35 -12.02 4.66
N GLY A 193 15.38 -11.23 4.97
CA GLY A 193 15.81 -10.10 4.14
C GLY A 193 16.22 -10.46 2.70
N THR A 194 16.79 -11.66 2.47
CA THR A 194 17.14 -12.15 1.13
C THR A 194 15.88 -12.51 0.34
N ASN A 195 14.91 -13.19 0.96
CA ASN A 195 13.65 -13.52 0.32
C ASN A 195 12.84 -12.26 0.01
N ALA A 196 12.81 -11.29 0.93
CA ALA A 196 12.17 -9.99 0.74
C ALA A 196 12.77 -9.22 -0.45
N LEU A 197 14.11 -9.21 -0.58
CA LEU A 197 14.79 -8.59 -1.72
C LEU A 197 14.46 -9.33 -3.03
N ASN A 198 14.54 -10.65 -3.04
CA ASN A 198 14.21 -11.46 -4.23
C ASN A 198 12.77 -11.21 -4.67
N PHE A 199 11.83 -11.19 -3.73
CA PHE A 199 10.42 -10.87 -3.98
C PHE A 199 10.26 -9.46 -4.54
N ALA A 200 10.91 -8.46 -3.94
CA ALA A 200 10.86 -7.09 -4.44
C ALA A 200 11.42 -6.95 -5.87
N ASN A 201 12.52 -7.64 -6.19
CA ASN A 201 13.08 -7.68 -7.53
C ASN A 201 12.12 -8.32 -8.54
N GLU A 202 11.40 -9.38 -8.13
CA GLU A 202 10.43 -10.03 -8.99
C GLU A 202 9.21 -9.14 -9.25
N ILE A 203 8.74 -8.40 -8.24
CA ILE A 203 7.69 -7.38 -8.42
C ILE A 203 8.16 -6.29 -9.40
N ASP A 204 9.41 -5.83 -9.29
CA ASP A 204 9.98 -4.86 -10.24
C ASP A 204 9.99 -5.42 -11.68
N MET A 205 10.27 -6.72 -11.86
CA MET A 205 10.20 -7.38 -13.16
C MET A 205 8.77 -7.48 -13.68
N ILE A 206 7.81 -7.85 -12.83
CA ILE A 206 6.39 -7.93 -13.20
C ILE A 206 5.89 -6.56 -13.68
N ASN A 207 6.18 -5.49 -12.94
CA ASN A 207 5.84 -4.12 -13.33
C ASN A 207 6.48 -3.71 -14.65
N TYR A 208 7.74 -4.12 -14.88
CA TYR A 208 8.41 -3.86 -16.14
C TYR A 208 7.76 -4.61 -17.30
N VAL A 209 7.37 -5.86 -17.11
CA VAL A 209 6.60 -6.63 -18.10
C VAL A 209 5.24 -5.99 -18.41
N ILE A 210 4.52 -5.51 -17.39
CA ILE A 210 3.27 -4.75 -17.56
C ILE A 210 3.51 -3.53 -18.44
N TYR A 211 4.52 -2.74 -18.10
CA TYR A 211 4.90 -1.55 -18.87
C TYR A 211 5.21 -1.88 -20.34
N LEU A 212 6.01 -2.92 -20.60
CA LEU A 212 6.35 -3.33 -21.97
C LEU A 212 5.09 -3.73 -22.75
N ASN A 213 4.18 -4.48 -22.11
CA ASN A 213 2.90 -4.85 -22.70
C ASN A 213 2.04 -3.63 -23.05
N GLU A 214 2.00 -2.60 -22.18
CA GLU A 214 1.31 -1.34 -22.46
C GLU A 214 1.90 -0.65 -23.71
N GLN A 215 3.22 -0.59 -23.83
CA GLN A 215 3.88 0.01 -25.00
C GLN A 215 3.63 -0.76 -26.30
N ILE A 216 3.51 -2.09 -26.22
CA ILE A 216 3.26 -2.97 -27.38
C ILE A 216 1.79 -2.88 -27.84
N ARG A 217 0.85 -2.84 -26.89
CA ARG A 217 -0.60 -2.76 -27.16
C ARG A 217 -1.05 -1.34 -27.49
N GLY A 218 -0.34 -0.31 -27.01
CA GLY A 218 -0.77 1.09 -27.10
C GLY A 218 -1.90 1.43 -26.12
N GLU A 219 -2.17 0.54 -25.16
CA GLU A 219 -3.18 0.66 -24.13
C GLU A 219 -2.50 0.80 -22.78
N VAL A 220 -3.03 1.65 -21.92
CA VAL A 220 -2.47 1.91 -20.60
C VAL A 220 -3.40 1.25 -19.61
N GLN A 221 -2.86 0.38 -18.76
CA GLN A 221 -3.63 -0.24 -17.69
C GLN A 221 -4.03 0.89 -16.74
N LYS A 222 -5.31 1.26 -16.78
CA LYS A 222 -5.88 2.18 -15.79
C LYS A 222 -6.04 1.38 -14.51
N PHE A 223 -5.09 1.48 -13.59
CA PHE A 223 -5.33 1.07 -12.22
C PHE A 223 -6.38 2.02 -11.65
N PRO A 224 -7.61 1.57 -11.35
CA PRO A 224 -8.50 2.41 -10.57
C PRO A 224 -7.81 2.61 -9.21
N LEU A 225 -7.56 3.86 -8.82
CA LEU A 225 -7.34 4.15 -7.41
C LEU A 225 -8.44 3.42 -6.63
N THR A 226 -8.06 2.61 -5.65
CA THR A 226 -8.97 1.76 -4.87
C THR A 226 -10.11 2.54 -4.20
N LYS A 227 -10.03 3.88 -4.21
CA LYS A 227 -11.17 4.79 -4.22
C LYS A 227 -10.89 5.94 -5.20
N PRO A 228 -11.83 6.34 -6.08
CA PRO A 228 -11.72 7.65 -6.74
C PRO A 228 -11.60 8.71 -5.63
N LEU A 229 -10.53 9.51 -5.68
CA LEU A 229 -10.41 10.68 -4.82
C LEU A 229 -11.53 11.64 -5.23
N LYS A 230 -12.66 11.60 -4.51
CA LYS A 230 -13.73 12.60 -4.62
C LYS A 230 -13.21 13.91 -4.06
N TRP A 231 -12.41 14.61 -4.85
CA TRP A 231 -12.00 15.97 -4.56
C TRP A 231 -13.18 16.90 -4.83
N THR A 232 -13.66 17.58 -3.80
CA THR A 232 -14.74 18.58 -3.89
C THR A 232 -14.20 20.01 -3.91
N GLY A 233 -12.88 20.18 -3.86
CA GLY A 233 -12.23 21.48 -3.95
C GLY A 233 -12.10 21.98 -5.39
N ASP A 234 -11.97 23.30 -5.56
CA ASP A 234 -11.74 23.91 -6.87
C ASP A 234 -10.39 23.42 -7.43
N ILE A 235 -10.42 22.73 -8.57
CA ILE A 235 -9.23 22.16 -9.22
C ILE A 235 -8.19 23.22 -9.58
N ASN A 236 -8.63 24.47 -9.79
CA ASN A 236 -7.73 25.60 -9.99
C ASN A 236 -6.79 25.78 -8.79
N ILE A 237 -7.21 25.44 -7.57
CA ILE A 237 -6.38 25.53 -6.36
C ILE A 237 -5.25 24.50 -6.40
N LEU A 238 -5.57 23.27 -6.81
CA LEU A 238 -4.62 22.16 -6.90
C LEU A 238 -3.59 22.45 -8.01
N VAL A 239 -4.07 22.90 -9.17
CA VAL A 239 -3.20 23.31 -10.29
C VAL A 239 -2.34 24.52 -9.94
N THR A 240 -2.88 25.53 -9.24
CA THR A 240 -2.10 26.69 -8.79
C THR A 240 -1.01 26.28 -7.79
N LEU A 241 -1.32 25.38 -6.84
CA LEU A 241 -0.34 24.85 -5.90
C LEU A 241 0.80 24.13 -6.64
N PHE A 242 0.47 23.31 -7.63
CA PHE A 242 1.45 22.60 -8.44
C PHE A 242 2.30 23.53 -9.32
N ASP A 243 1.69 24.53 -9.98
CA ASP A 243 2.42 25.52 -10.78
C ASP A 243 3.40 26.32 -9.90
N GLU A 244 3.02 26.60 -8.65
CA GLU A 244 3.91 27.26 -7.70
C GLU A 244 5.01 26.35 -7.14
N LEU A 245 4.73 25.08 -6.88
CA LEU A 245 5.78 24.11 -6.51
C LEU A 245 6.80 23.90 -7.65
N LEU A 246 6.35 23.93 -8.90
CA LEU A 246 7.19 23.94 -10.10
C LEU A 246 8.03 25.22 -10.21
N LYS A 247 7.41 26.40 -10.03
CA LYS A 247 8.13 27.70 -10.03
C LYS A 247 9.16 27.79 -8.91
N CYS A 248 8.87 27.23 -7.74
CA CYS A 248 9.79 27.16 -6.61
C CYS A 248 10.92 26.13 -6.81
N GLY A 249 10.88 25.31 -7.87
CA GLY A 249 11.91 24.31 -8.16
C GLY A 249 11.88 23.10 -7.22
N LEU A 250 10.78 22.93 -6.49
CA LEU A 250 10.57 21.79 -5.58
C LEU A 250 10.09 20.55 -6.33
N ILE A 251 9.49 20.73 -7.50
CA ILE A 251 9.15 19.69 -8.46
C ILE A 251 9.92 20.01 -9.74
N GLY A 252 10.62 19.03 -10.32
CA GLY A 252 11.45 19.23 -11.50
C GLY A 252 10.64 19.86 -12.64
N ASN A 253 11.23 20.86 -13.32
CA ASN A 253 10.59 21.63 -14.39
C ASN A 253 10.46 20.85 -15.71
N ASP A 254 10.53 19.52 -15.64
CA ASP A 254 10.57 18.67 -16.81
C ASP A 254 9.20 18.56 -17.46
N ARG A 255 9.22 18.61 -18.79
CA ARG A 255 8.02 18.45 -19.64
C ARG A 255 7.27 17.15 -19.32
N GLY A 256 8.00 16.12 -18.88
CA GLY A 256 7.45 14.84 -18.43
C GLY A 256 6.68 14.93 -17.11
N ALA A 257 7.12 15.75 -16.15
CA ALA A 257 6.41 15.93 -14.87
C ALA A 257 5.03 16.57 -15.08
N LYS A 258 4.94 17.56 -15.99
CA LYS A 258 3.66 18.20 -16.35
C LYS A 258 2.69 17.23 -17.03
N GLU A 259 3.18 16.38 -17.93
CA GLU A 259 2.33 15.39 -18.59
C GLU A 259 1.92 14.24 -17.66
N ASN A 260 2.79 13.81 -16.74
CA ASN A 260 2.43 12.84 -15.71
C ASN A 260 1.36 13.40 -14.76
N ILE A 261 1.43 14.68 -14.40
CA ILE A 261 0.40 15.37 -13.59
C ILE A 261 -0.91 15.47 -14.37
N LYS A 262 -0.90 15.87 -15.65
CA LYS A 262 -2.12 15.87 -16.48
C LYS A 262 -2.75 14.49 -16.54
N ARG A 263 -1.93 13.47 -16.75
CA ARG A 263 -2.38 12.07 -16.78
C ARG A 263 -2.99 11.65 -15.45
N LEU A 264 -2.35 12.01 -14.33
CA LEU A 264 -2.88 11.78 -12.99
C LEU A 264 -4.23 12.49 -12.77
N LEU A 265 -4.36 13.75 -13.19
CA LEU A 265 -5.61 14.50 -13.06
C LEU A 265 -6.73 13.93 -13.95
N LEU A 266 -6.45 13.67 -15.23
CA LEU A 266 -7.42 13.07 -16.17
C LEU A 266 -7.91 11.69 -15.75
N THR A 267 -7.05 10.92 -15.08
CA THR A 267 -7.35 9.52 -14.74
C THR A 267 -8.08 9.42 -13.40
N ASN A 268 -7.88 10.37 -12.49
CA ASN A 268 -8.24 10.20 -11.08
C ASN A 268 -9.18 11.26 -10.52
N PHE A 269 -9.46 12.34 -11.25
CA PHE A 269 -10.30 13.43 -10.78
C PHE A 269 -11.50 13.63 -11.69
N ILE A 270 -12.68 13.77 -11.07
CA ILE A 270 -13.93 14.21 -11.70
C ILE A 270 -14.17 15.67 -11.33
N ASN A 271 -14.80 16.44 -12.21
CA ASN A 271 -15.17 17.81 -11.91
C ASN A 271 -16.28 17.86 -10.84
N ALA A 272 -16.60 19.07 -10.36
CA ALA A 272 -17.62 19.28 -9.32
C ALA A 272 -19.02 18.76 -9.71
N ASP A 273 -19.29 18.63 -11.01
CA ASP A 273 -20.54 18.13 -11.58
C ASP A 273 -20.51 16.61 -11.84
N GLY A 274 -19.42 15.93 -11.46
CA GLY A 274 -19.24 14.48 -11.59
C GLY A 274 -18.84 13.99 -12.99
N GLY A 275 -18.48 14.90 -13.90
CA GLY A 275 -17.97 14.59 -15.24
C GLY A 275 -16.45 14.44 -15.27
N ASP A 276 -15.96 13.67 -16.24
CA ASP A 276 -14.52 13.53 -16.50
C ASP A 276 -13.90 14.89 -16.87
N LEU A 277 -12.66 15.12 -16.41
CA LEU A 277 -11.89 16.30 -16.82
C LEU A 277 -11.50 16.19 -18.29
N SER A 278 -11.70 17.26 -19.07
CA SER A 278 -11.25 17.29 -20.46
C SER A 278 -9.77 17.65 -20.58
N LYS A 279 -9.10 17.07 -21.57
CA LYS A 279 -7.69 17.36 -21.88
C LYS A 279 -7.50 18.84 -22.23
N ASP A 280 -8.42 19.41 -23.01
CA ASP A 280 -8.37 20.82 -23.44
C ASP A 280 -8.43 21.78 -22.24
N TYR A 281 -9.23 21.46 -21.22
CA TYR A 281 -9.33 22.25 -19.99
C TYR A 281 -8.02 22.23 -19.18
N LEU A 282 -7.40 21.06 -19.03
CA LEU A 282 -6.10 20.95 -18.34
C LEU A 282 -4.96 21.62 -19.13
N ASP A 283 -4.99 21.52 -20.46
CA ASP A 283 -4.04 22.19 -21.34
C ASP A 283 -4.14 23.72 -21.25
N GLU A 284 -5.33 24.26 -20.98
CA GLU A 284 -5.55 25.68 -20.78
C GLU A 284 -5.01 26.17 -19.42
N ILE A 285 -5.28 25.45 -18.34
CA ILE A 285 -4.89 25.86 -16.97
C ILE A 285 -3.40 25.67 -16.73
N LEU A 286 -2.76 24.66 -17.33
CA LEU A 286 -1.33 24.40 -17.20
C LEU A 286 -0.46 25.21 -18.16
N LYS A 287 -1.05 26.17 -18.90
CA LYS A 287 -0.26 27.12 -19.69
C LYS A 287 0.66 27.90 -18.75
N PRO A 288 1.95 28.04 -19.08
CA PRO A 288 2.87 28.79 -18.24
C PRO A 288 2.36 30.22 -18.05
N SER A 289 1.96 30.57 -16.83
CA SER A 289 1.63 31.95 -16.49
C SER A 289 2.92 32.77 -16.45
N LYS A 290 2.98 33.86 -17.22
CA LYS A 290 4.07 34.83 -17.15
C LYS A 290 3.90 35.72 -15.92
N MET A 291 4.03 35.16 -14.72
CA MET A 291 4.09 35.97 -13.49
C MET A 291 5.45 35.86 -12.83
N LYS A 292 6.01 37.02 -12.47
CA LYS A 292 7.26 37.15 -11.71
C LYS A 292 7.02 36.69 -10.27
N LYS A 293 8.02 35.99 -9.70
CA LYS A 293 8.05 35.59 -8.30
C LYS A 293 8.09 36.82 -7.40
N ASP A 294 6.96 37.26 -6.87
CA ASP A 294 6.88 38.32 -5.87
C ASP A 294 5.96 37.92 -4.71
N LYS A 295 6.02 38.66 -3.61
CA LYS A 295 5.35 38.45 -2.31
C LYS A 295 3.86 38.09 -2.41
N GLU A 296 3.18 38.54 -3.46
CA GLU A 296 1.78 38.18 -3.78
C GLU A 296 1.58 36.67 -3.95
N THR A 297 2.57 35.94 -4.48
CA THR A 297 2.52 34.50 -4.67
C THR A 297 2.48 33.74 -3.33
N ALA A 298 3.24 34.21 -2.34
CA ALA A 298 3.26 33.62 -1.00
C ALA A 298 1.95 33.87 -0.25
N ASP A 299 1.34 35.04 -0.43
CA ASP A 299 0.03 35.37 0.14
C ASP A 299 -1.11 34.58 -0.54
N LEU A 300 -0.99 34.34 -1.85
CA LEU A 300 -1.90 33.45 -2.60
C LEU A 300 -1.81 32.00 -2.08
N LEU A 301 -0.59 31.50 -1.84
CA LEU A 301 -0.33 30.18 -1.27
C LEU A 301 -0.93 30.01 0.13
N ASN A 302 -0.79 31.00 1.01
CA ASN A 302 -1.41 30.97 2.34
C ASN A 302 -2.95 30.97 2.26
N GLY A 303 -3.52 31.76 1.35
CA GLY A 303 -4.96 31.75 1.08
C GLY A 303 -5.45 30.38 0.56
N ILE A 304 -4.68 29.74 -0.32
CA ILE A 304 -4.93 28.41 -0.88
C ILE A 304 -4.86 27.31 0.20
N LEU A 305 -3.77 27.29 0.99
CA LEU A 305 -3.57 26.31 2.07
C LEU A 305 -4.68 26.40 3.13
N SER A 306 -5.19 27.59 3.40
CA SER A 306 -6.33 27.79 4.32
C SER A 306 -7.67 27.25 3.80
N LYS A 307 -7.83 27.09 2.48
CA LYS A 307 -9.01 26.47 1.86
C LYS A 307 -8.89 24.94 1.82
N LEU A 308 -7.67 24.42 1.68
CA LEU A 308 -7.38 22.98 1.71
C LEU A 308 -7.69 22.34 3.07
N SER A 309 -7.49 23.06 4.17
CA SER A 309 -7.86 22.60 5.52
C SER A 309 -9.37 22.60 5.79
N LYS A 310 -10.16 23.37 5.03
CA LYS A 310 -11.64 23.39 5.12
C LYS A 310 -12.32 22.31 4.30
N ASN A 311 -11.72 21.90 3.18
CA ASN A 311 -12.30 20.99 2.19
C ASN A 311 -11.52 19.68 2.06
N SER A 312 -10.68 19.34 3.04
CA SER A 312 -9.98 18.06 3.08
C SER A 312 -11.01 16.91 3.07
N PRO A 313 -10.73 15.78 2.37
CA PRO A 313 -11.58 14.60 2.47
C PRO A 313 -11.76 14.25 3.94
N GLN A 314 -13.01 14.08 4.40
CA GLN A 314 -13.22 13.47 5.71
C GLN A 314 -12.71 12.02 5.62
N SER A 315 -11.80 11.70 6.55
CA SER A 315 -11.08 10.42 6.65
C SER A 315 -12.01 9.21 6.72
#